data_AF-A0A1F3CA04-F1
#
_entry.id   AF-A0A1F3CA04-F1
#
_cell.length_a   1.000
_cell.length_b   1.000
_cell.length_c   1.000
_cell.angle_alpha   90.00
_cell.angle_beta   90.00
_cell.angle_gamma   90.00
#
_symmetry.space_group_name_H-M   'P 1'
#
loop_
_entity.id
_entity.type
_entity.pdbx_description
1 polymer ?
#
loop_
_entity_poly.entity_id
_entity_poly.type
_entity_poly.pdbx_seq_one_letter_code
_entity_poly.pdbx_strand_id
1 'polypeptide(L)'
;MHPNYIQHNPNVPQGREGFKQFMSRIPGRTPREIKPEWVNAPVLTLINGPYSFMMWDRTAKDPDDASREYKWNHFDVVRMENNLIMEHWDEARINPPAPAPAR
;
A
#
# COMPACT_ATOMS: atom_id res chain seq x y z
N MET A 1 6.28 11.73 -5.97
CA MET A 1 7.21 10.88 -5.19
C MET A 1 8.63 11.25 -5.56
N HIS A 2 9.48 11.48 -4.55
CA HIS A 2 10.89 11.84 -4.70
C HIS A 2 11.72 10.65 -5.23
N PRO A 3 12.80 10.87 -6.02
CA PRO A 3 13.63 9.76 -6.52
C PRO A 3 14.15 8.85 -5.40
N ASN A 4 14.58 9.44 -4.29
CA ASN A 4 15.11 8.75 -3.12
C ASN A 4 14.06 8.59 -2.00
N TYR A 5 12.77 8.41 -2.34
CA TYR A 5 11.77 8.23 -1.29
C TYR A 5 12.07 6.97 -0.46
N ILE A 6 11.83 7.06 0.84
CA ILE A 6 12.07 5.98 1.79
C ILE A 6 10.83 5.10 1.90
N GLN A 7 11.00 3.79 1.76
CA GLN A 7 9.94 2.79 1.88
C GLN A 7 10.13 1.95 3.13
N HIS A 8 9.15 1.93 4.03
CA HIS A 8 9.22 1.08 5.22
C HIS A 8 8.59 -0.31 5.03
N ASN A 9 7.77 -0.51 4.00
CA ASN A 9 7.25 -1.83 3.65
C ASN A 9 8.41 -2.75 3.22
N PRO A 10 8.71 -3.84 3.96
CA PRO A 10 9.86 -4.69 3.69
C PRO A 10 9.73 -5.51 2.40
N ASN A 11 8.54 -5.55 1.79
CA ASN A 11 8.27 -6.29 0.56
C ASN A 11 8.37 -5.41 -0.70
N VAL A 12 8.59 -4.09 -0.55
CA VAL A 12 8.66 -3.14 -1.65
C VAL A 12 10.06 -2.52 -1.71
N PRO A 13 10.75 -2.53 -2.88
CA PRO A 13 12.07 -1.94 -3.00
C PRO A 13 12.09 -0.43 -2.70
N GLN A 14 13.25 0.05 -2.22
CA GLN A 14 13.49 1.47 -1.95
C GLN A 14 13.46 2.34 -3.22
N GLY A 15 13.17 3.63 -3.05
CA GLY A 15 13.28 4.63 -4.11
C GLY A 15 12.21 4.51 -5.21
N ARG A 16 11.93 5.62 -5.90
CA ARG A 16 10.74 5.75 -6.79
C ARG A 16 10.73 4.70 -7.90
N GLU A 17 11.89 4.40 -8.46
CA GLU A 17 11.99 3.42 -9.54
C GLU A 17 11.74 1.99 -9.03
N GLY A 18 12.20 1.67 -7.82
CA GLY A 18 11.90 0.40 -7.14
C GLY A 18 10.40 0.22 -6.90
N PHE A 19 9.73 1.25 -6.41
CA PHE A 19 8.28 1.27 -6.24
C PHE A 19 7.53 1.07 -7.56
N LYS A 20 7.90 1.83 -8.61
CA LYS A 20 7.27 1.72 -9.93
C LYS A 20 7.42 0.32 -10.50
N GLN A 21 8.60 -0.28 -10.35
CA GLN A 21 8.85 -1.64 -10.81
C GLN A 21 8.05 -2.68 -10.03
N PHE A 22 7.89 -2.52 -8.72
CA PHE A 22 7.03 -3.39 -7.92
C PHE A 22 5.57 -3.27 -8.38
N MET A 23 5.06 -2.05 -8.52
CA MET A 23 3.68 -1.79 -8.91
C MET A 23 3.33 -2.27 -10.31
N SER A 24 4.27 -2.24 -11.25
CA SER A 24 4.05 -2.73 -12.61
C SER A 24 3.92 -4.26 -12.71
N ARG A 25 4.34 -4.99 -11.67
CA ARG A 25 4.21 -6.46 -11.60
C ARG A 25 2.89 -6.90 -10.96
N ILE A 26 2.13 -6.00 -10.34
CA ILE A 26 0.86 -6.34 -9.69
C ILE A 26 -0.19 -6.67 -10.77
N PRO A 27 -0.74 -7.90 -10.78
CA PRO A 27 -1.75 -8.29 -11.75
C PRO A 27 -2.97 -7.36 -11.71
N GLY A 28 -3.47 -6.99 -12.89
CA GLY A 28 -4.64 -6.12 -13.01
C GLY A 28 -4.38 -4.62 -12.82
N ARG A 29 -3.16 -4.20 -12.48
CA ARG A 29 -2.79 -2.77 -12.53
C ARG A 29 -2.39 -2.37 -13.94
N THR A 30 -3.21 -1.51 -14.54
CA THR A 30 -2.89 -0.78 -15.77
C THR A 30 -2.75 0.71 -15.46
N PRO A 31 -1.92 1.45 -16.22
CA PRO A 31 -1.95 2.91 -16.16
C PRO A 31 -3.37 3.41 -16.42
N ARG A 32 -3.85 4.28 -15.54
CA ARG A 32 -5.14 4.96 -15.68
C ARG A 32 -4.90 6.45 -15.64
N GLU A 33 -5.77 7.20 -16.31
CA GLU A 33 -5.83 8.65 -16.16
C GLU A 33 -6.06 9.00 -14.69
N ILE A 34 -5.31 9.98 -14.20
CA ILE A 34 -5.47 10.47 -12.82
C ILE A 34 -6.68 11.41 -12.82
N LYS A 35 -7.70 11.03 -12.05
CA LYS A 35 -8.89 11.84 -11.82
C LYS A 35 -8.86 12.40 -10.39
N PRO A 36 -9.46 13.58 -10.14
CA PRO A 36 -9.50 14.17 -8.80
C PRO A 36 -10.38 13.36 -7.82
N GLU A 37 -11.33 12.57 -8.33
CA GLU A 37 -12.18 11.73 -7.49
C GLU A 37 -11.45 10.47 -7.03
N TRP A 38 -11.72 10.08 -5.79
CA TRP A 38 -11.23 8.80 -5.25
C TRP A 38 -11.91 7.62 -5.95
N VAL A 39 -11.10 6.66 -6.41
CA VAL A 39 -11.61 5.33 -6.81
C VAL A 39 -12.10 4.56 -5.58
N ASN A 40 -11.35 4.67 -4.49
CA ASN A 40 -11.71 4.15 -3.17
C ASN A 40 -11.24 5.16 -2.12
N ALA A 41 -12.18 5.90 -1.53
CA ALA A 41 -11.85 6.93 -0.56
C ALA A 41 -11.47 6.31 0.80
N PRO A 42 -10.50 6.87 1.54
CA PRO A 42 -10.19 6.41 2.88
C PRO A 42 -11.37 6.65 3.84
N VAL A 43 -11.62 5.71 4.75
CA VAL A 43 -12.62 5.83 5.82
C VAL A 43 -12.17 6.79 6.93
N LEU A 44 -10.86 7.02 7.05
CA LEU A 44 -10.27 7.98 7.98
C LEU A 44 -9.06 8.64 7.33
N THR A 45 -8.98 9.97 7.41
CA THR A 45 -7.81 10.75 7.00
C THR A 45 -7.42 11.65 8.16
N LEU A 46 -6.14 11.63 8.55
CA LEU A 46 -5.57 12.51 9.56
C LEU A 46 -4.36 13.22 8.97
N ILE A 47 -4.30 14.54 9.13
CA ILE A 47 -3.19 15.36 8.65
C ILE A 47 -2.51 16.01 9.85
N ASN A 48 -1.19 15.87 9.96
CA ASN A 48 -0.39 16.52 10.98
C ASN A 48 0.96 16.97 10.41
N GLY A 49 1.11 18.28 10.20
CA GLY A 49 2.30 18.84 9.58
C GLY A 49 2.56 18.21 8.20
N PRO A 50 3.74 17.64 7.94
CA PRO A 50 4.06 17.03 6.65
C PRO A 50 3.46 15.63 6.47
N TYR A 51 2.76 15.09 7.46
CA TYR A 51 2.24 13.72 7.43
C TYR A 51 0.78 13.66 7.03
N SER A 52 0.45 12.74 6.12
CA SER A 52 -0.91 12.35 5.77
C SER A 52 -1.09 10.87 6.09
N PHE A 53 -1.92 10.57 7.07
CA PHE A 53 -2.39 9.24 7.40
C PHE A 53 -3.72 8.99 6.70
N MET A 54 -3.86 7.85 6.03
CA MET A 54 -5.08 7.42 5.36
C MET A 54 -5.35 5.96 5.73
N MET A 55 -6.59 5.64 6.07
CA MET A 55 -7.02 4.28 6.40
C MET A 55 -8.22 3.89 5.55
N TRP A 56 -8.22 2.65 5.06
CA TRP A 56 -9.32 2.04 4.32
C TRP A 56 -9.87 0.84 5.06
N ASP A 57 -11.17 0.58 4.94
CA ASP A 57 -11.76 -0.69 5.33
C ASP A 57 -11.47 -1.77 4.28
N ARG A 58 -11.30 -3.00 4.76
CA ARG A 58 -11.00 -4.16 3.94
C ARG A 58 -11.82 -5.34 4.45
N THR A 59 -12.19 -6.21 3.52
CA THR A 59 -12.76 -7.52 3.82
C THR A 59 -11.80 -8.58 3.29
N ALA A 60 -11.56 -9.62 4.07
CA ALA A 60 -10.74 -10.75 3.69
C ALA A 60 -11.43 -12.07 4.08
N LYS A 61 -11.03 -13.16 3.43
CA LYS A 61 -11.45 -14.51 3.80
C LYS A 61 -10.79 -14.92 5.11
N ASP A 62 -11.56 -15.55 5.97
CA ASP A 62 -11.05 -16.12 7.22
C ASP A 62 -10.06 -17.26 6.88
N PRO A 63 -8.84 -17.24 7.42
CA PRO A 63 -7.83 -18.26 7.14
C PRO A 63 -8.19 -19.65 7.69
N ASP A 64 -9.03 -19.73 8.72
CA ASP A 64 -9.46 -20.99 9.34
C ASP A 64 -10.75 -21.54 8.67
N ASP A 65 -11.55 -20.69 8.02
CA ASP A 65 -12.78 -21.07 7.34
C ASP A 65 -13.06 -20.18 6.12
N ALA A 66 -12.76 -20.69 4.92
CA ALA A 66 -12.93 -19.97 3.66
C ALA A 66 -14.38 -19.60 3.32
N SER A 67 -15.39 -20.14 4.01
CA SER A 67 -16.78 -19.74 3.86
C SER A 67 -17.10 -18.41 4.57
N ARG A 68 -16.26 -17.99 5.52
CA ARG A 68 -16.43 -16.77 6.32
C ARG A 68 -15.55 -15.63 5.82
N GLU A 69 -15.92 -14.43 6.24
CA GLU A 69 -15.19 -13.19 5.98
C GLU A 69 -15.02 -12.41 7.27
N TYR A 70 -13.93 -11.65 7.36
CA TYR A 70 -13.69 -10.71 8.43
C TYR A 70 -13.33 -9.33 7.88
N LYS A 71 -13.63 -8.30 8.67
CA LYS A 71 -13.25 -6.91 8.37
C LYS A 71 -11.98 -6.54 9.09
N TRP A 72 -11.16 -5.74 8.42
CA TRP A 72 -9.95 -5.15 8.99
C TRP A 72 -9.66 -3.82 8.30
N ASN A 73 -8.64 -3.11 8.77
CA ASN A 73 -8.23 -1.83 8.21
C ASN A 73 -6.77 -1.86 7.76
N HIS A 74 -6.55 -1.38 6.54
CA HIS A 74 -5.24 -1.10 5.98
C HIS A 74 -4.96 0.39 6.09
N PHE A 75 -3.72 0.79 6.38
CA PHE A 75 -3.36 2.19 6.40
C PHE A 75 -2.09 2.48 5.62
N ASP A 76 -2.03 3.69 5.08
CA ASP A 76 -0.82 4.29 4.54
C ASP A 76 -0.54 5.61 5.29
N VAL A 77 0.72 5.84 5.63
CA VAL A 77 1.21 7.16 6.05
C VAL A 77 2.23 7.62 5.04
N VAL A 78 2.07 8.86 4.55
CA VAL A 78 3.08 9.51 3.71
C VAL A 78 3.59 10.78 4.37
N ARG A 79 4.90 11.00 4.30
CA ARG A 79 5.51 12.30 4.59
C ARG A 79 5.73 13.06 3.28
N MET A 80 5.31 14.32 3.26
CA MET A 80 5.40 15.21 2.11
C MET A 80 6.43 16.31 2.34
N GLU A 81 7.16 16.67 1.29
CA GLU A 81 8.07 17.82 1.26
C GLU A 81 8.16 18.34 -0.18
N ASN A 82 8.17 19.66 -0.38
CA ASN A 82 8.28 20.28 -1.71
C ASN A 82 7.32 19.67 -2.76
N ASN A 83 6.06 19.43 -2.35
CA ASN A 83 5.01 18.80 -3.16
C ASN A 83 5.32 17.36 -3.64
N LEU A 84 6.25 16.66 -2.99
CA LEU A 84 6.62 15.28 -3.27
C LEU A 84 6.43 14.39 -2.04
N ILE A 85 5.96 13.16 -2.26
CA ILE A 85 6.04 12.09 -1.26
C ILE A 85 7.51 11.72 -1.07
N MET A 86 7.99 11.86 0.17
CA MET A 86 9.37 11.59 0.57
C MET A 86 9.51 10.24 1.28
N GLU A 87 8.47 9.77 1.93
CA GLU A 87 8.55 8.62 2.82
C GLU A 87 7.18 7.98 3.00
N HIS A 88 7.15 6.66 3.18
CA HIS A 88 5.93 5.86 3.25
C HIS A 88 6.02 4.77 4.33
N TRP A 89 4.97 4.67 5.15
CA TRP A 89 4.75 3.57 6.10
C TRP A 89 3.41 2.91 5.86
N ASP A 90 3.35 1.59 6.07
CA ASP A 90 2.14 0.78 6.11
C ASP A 90 2.25 -0.31 7.20
N GLU A 91 1.25 -1.18 7.34
CA GLU A 91 1.27 -2.27 8.33
C GLU A 91 2.06 -3.53 7.90
N ALA A 92 2.81 -3.49 6.80
CA ALA A 92 3.37 -4.70 6.22
C ALA A 92 4.49 -5.32 7.07
N ARG A 93 4.50 -6.65 7.09
CA ARG A 93 5.60 -7.49 7.57
C ARG A 93 6.17 -8.28 6.40
N ILE A 94 7.37 -8.84 6.56
CA ILE A 94 7.95 -9.73 5.54
C ILE A 94 6.94 -10.83 5.22
N ASN A 95 6.63 -10.99 3.94
CA ASN A 95 5.71 -12.02 3.48
C ASN A 95 6.23 -13.42 3.85
N PRO A 96 5.35 -14.37 4.21
CA PRO A 96 5.76 -15.74 4.39
C PRO A 96 6.37 -16.29 3.08
N PRO A 97 7.27 -17.28 3.16
CA PRO A 97 7.79 -17.94 1.97
C PRO A 97 6.65 -18.50 1.12
N ALA A 98 6.85 -18.53 -0.20
CA ALA A 98 5.88 -19.13 -1.11
C ALA A 98 5.62 -20.60 -0.69
N PRO A 99 4.38 -21.09 -0.84
CA PRO A 99 4.09 -22.51 -0.61
C PRO A 99 5.03 -23.36 -1.48
N ALA A 100 5.55 -24.45 -0.91
CA ALA A 100 6.33 -25.39 -1.69
C ALA A 100 5.49 -25.88 -2.89
N PRO A 101 6.10 -26.08 -4.07
CA PRO A 101 5.38 -26.64 -5.21
C PRO A 101 4.78 -27.99 -4.81
N ALA A 102 3.53 -28.23 -5.19
CA ALA A 102 2.89 -29.52 -5.00
C ALA A 102 3.74 -30.59 -5.70
N ARG A 103 4.08 -31.65 -4.96
CA ARG A 103 4.77 -32.83 -5.50
C ARG A 103 3.82 -33.68 -6.33
#